data_AF-A0A3N5LF91-F1
#
_entry.id   AF-A0A3N5LF91-F1
#
_cell.length_a   1.000
_cell.length_b   1.000
_cell.length_c   1.000
_cell.angle_alpha   90.00
_cell.angle_beta   90.00
_cell.angle_gamma   90.00
#
_symmetry.space_group_name_H-M   'P 1'
#
loop_
_entity.id
_entity.type
_entity.pdbx_description
1 polymer ?
#
loop_
_entity_poly.entity_id
_entity_poly.type
_entity_poly.pdbx_seq_one_letter_code
_entity_poly.pdbx_strand_id
1 'polypeptide(L)'
;MYTAKQAILYKHRVPDGQAYVFYIDVRAGGKGYEEFLNRAQEEDGVVYLRGKVSKLFREGDKVVVKGADTLSGRMVEIDADLVVTANAVVPRLGSRGVAAMLGLDMDEAAGDLGGFFTADNEELNPLASCVAGVFLAGAALGPKDIPETVAQASGAAAKVLKMFTKGKRPAAG
;
A
#
# COMPACT_ATOMS: atom_id res chain seq x y z
N MET A 1 6.51 -1.16 3.81
CA MET A 1 7.47 -2.26 3.54
C MET A 1 8.17 -2.21 2.19
N TYR A 2 7.53 -1.86 1.08
CA TYR A 2 8.23 -1.87 -0.22
C TYR A 2 9.44 -0.91 -0.26
N THR A 3 9.38 0.24 0.43
CA THR A 3 10.50 1.19 0.53
C THR A 3 11.74 0.53 1.15
N ALA A 4 11.58 -0.13 2.30
CA ALA A 4 12.65 -0.90 2.93
C ALA A 4 13.22 -1.96 1.97
N LYS A 5 12.33 -2.71 1.29
CA LYS A 5 12.76 -3.73 0.32
C LYS A 5 13.60 -3.12 -0.81
N GLN A 6 13.17 -2.02 -1.40
CA GLN A 6 13.92 -1.37 -2.47
C GLN A 6 15.24 -0.76 -1.98
N ALA A 7 15.27 -0.21 -0.76
CA ALA A 7 16.50 0.32 -0.16
C ALA A 7 17.55 -0.77 0.07
N ILE A 8 17.14 -1.94 0.60
CA ILE A 8 18.03 -3.11 0.75
C ILE A 8 18.55 -3.57 -0.62
N LEU A 9 17.66 -3.74 -1.61
CA LEU A 9 18.06 -4.17 -2.95
C LEU A 9 19.05 -3.17 -3.60
N TYR A 10 18.85 -1.88 -3.37
CA TYR A 10 19.80 -0.85 -3.78
C TYR A 10 21.15 -1.01 -3.08
N LYS A 11 21.19 -1.15 -1.75
CA LYS A 11 22.43 -1.34 -0.98
C LYS A 11 23.19 -2.61 -1.40
N HIS A 12 22.50 -3.69 -1.72
CA HIS A 12 23.13 -4.89 -2.25
C HIS A 12 23.75 -4.69 -3.64
N ARG A 13 23.13 -3.88 -4.50
CA ARG A 13 23.61 -3.66 -5.88
C ARG A 13 24.65 -2.55 -5.98
N VAL A 14 24.58 -1.57 -5.08
CA VAL A 14 25.45 -0.40 -4.98
C VAL A 14 25.93 -0.30 -3.52
N PRO A 15 26.94 -1.11 -3.14
CA PRO A 15 27.40 -1.22 -1.75
C PRO A 15 27.84 0.12 -1.15
N ASP A 16 28.55 0.92 -1.94
CA ASP A 16 29.05 2.24 -1.54
C ASP A 16 27.98 3.34 -1.58
N GLY A 17 26.79 3.03 -2.09
CA GLY A 17 25.67 3.96 -2.15
C GLY A 17 25.02 4.18 -0.78
N GLN A 18 24.48 5.37 -0.54
CA GLN A 18 23.75 5.67 0.69
C GLN A 18 22.26 5.86 0.42
N ALA A 19 21.43 5.08 1.10
CA ALA A 19 19.98 5.23 1.06
C ALA A 19 19.48 6.00 2.28
N TYR A 20 18.65 7.02 2.05
CA TYR A 20 17.95 7.78 3.06
C TYR A 20 16.44 7.65 2.87
N VAL A 21 15.70 7.38 3.94
CA VAL A 21 14.25 7.23 3.93
C VAL A 21 13.63 8.26 4.87
N PHE A 22 13.00 9.28 4.32
CA PHE A 22 12.16 10.21 5.09
C PHE A 22 10.79 9.58 5.37
N TYR A 23 10.36 9.61 6.62
CA TYR A 23 9.09 9.01 7.05
C TYR A 23 8.43 9.77 8.19
N ILE A 24 7.13 9.60 8.38
CA ILE A 24 6.41 10.14 9.56
C ILE A 24 6.33 9.05 10.63
N ASP A 25 5.73 7.92 10.25
CA ASP A 25 5.57 6.71 11.03
C ASP A 25 5.94 5.51 10.15
N VAL A 26 6.68 4.55 10.70
CA VAL A 26 6.89 3.28 10.01
C VAL A 26 5.70 2.36 10.27
N ARG A 27 5.12 1.81 9.21
CA ARG A 27 3.99 0.88 9.27
C ARG A 27 4.46 -0.52 8.90
N ALA A 28 4.86 -1.29 9.90
CA ALA A 28 5.37 -2.66 9.80
C ALA A 28 4.44 -3.66 10.49
N GLY A 29 3.14 -3.62 10.18
CA GLY A 29 2.11 -4.39 10.91
C GLY A 29 2.02 -5.90 10.59
N GLY A 30 2.76 -6.38 9.59
CA GLY A 30 2.76 -7.79 9.19
C GLY A 30 3.78 -8.64 9.95
N LYS A 31 3.61 -9.96 9.95
CA LYS A 31 4.57 -10.89 10.57
C LYS A 31 5.95 -10.75 9.89
N GLY A 32 6.99 -10.52 10.68
CA GLY A 32 8.36 -10.38 10.18
C GLY A 32 8.69 -9.00 9.60
N TYR A 33 7.75 -8.04 9.63
CA TYR A 33 7.96 -6.73 8.99
C TYR A 33 8.87 -5.83 9.82
N GLU A 34 8.78 -5.89 11.14
CA GLU A 34 9.66 -5.12 12.02
C GLU A 34 11.09 -5.65 11.94
N GLU A 35 11.27 -6.96 11.95
CA GLU A 35 12.57 -7.61 11.78
C GLU A 35 13.19 -7.27 10.42
N PHE A 36 12.36 -7.20 9.37
CA PHE A 36 12.81 -6.77 8.06
C PHE A 36 13.24 -5.29 8.02
N LEU A 37 12.54 -4.43 8.76
CA LEU A 37 12.92 -3.02 8.91
C LEU A 37 14.23 -2.88 9.69
N ASN A 38 14.40 -3.61 10.79
CA ASN A 38 15.61 -3.61 11.59
C ASN A 38 16.80 -4.08 10.76
N ARG A 39 16.62 -5.14 9.97
CA ARG A 39 17.63 -5.58 9.00
C ARG A 39 18.07 -4.46 8.06
N ALA A 40 17.10 -3.73 7.49
CA ALA A 40 17.39 -2.62 6.59
C ALA A 40 18.26 -1.53 7.26
N GLN A 41 18.03 -1.26 8.54
CA GLN A 41 18.74 -0.22 9.28
C GLN A 41 20.10 -0.71 9.80
N GLU A 42 20.13 -1.86 10.45
CA GLU A 42 21.27 -2.38 11.21
C GLU A 42 22.28 -3.13 10.32
N GLU A 43 21.80 -3.94 9.38
CA GLU A 43 22.66 -4.76 8.51
C GLU A 43 22.97 -4.04 7.19
N ASP A 44 21.96 -3.44 6.57
CA ASP A 44 22.10 -2.79 5.26
C ASP A 44 22.47 -1.29 5.34
N GLY A 45 22.47 -0.70 6.53
CA GLY A 45 22.88 0.70 6.74
C GLY A 45 21.95 1.74 6.09
N VAL A 46 20.67 1.41 5.88
CA VAL A 46 19.67 2.35 5.37
C VAL A 46 19.31 3.34 6.49
N VAL A 47 19.45 4.64 6.22
CA VAL A 47 19.21 5.68 7.21
C VAL A 47 17.76 6.15 7.17
N TYR A 48 17.04 5.97 8.27
CA TYR A 48 15.65 6.43 8.42
C TYR A 48 15.61 7.77 9.15
N LEU A 49 15.07 8.80 8.51
CA LEU A 49 14.94 10.16 9.04
C LEU A 49 13.48 10.45 9.32
N ARG A 50 13.14 10.67 10.59
CA ARG A 50 11.75 10.91 10.98
C ARG A 50 11.37 12.35 10.70
N GLY A 51 10.70 12.60 9.60
CA GLY A 51 10.03 13.85 9.30
C GLY A 51 9.64 13.95 7.84
N LYS A 52 8.98 15.06 7.50
CA LYS A 52 8.52 15.31 6.14
C LYS A 52 9.56 16.12 5.37
N VAL A 53 9.74 15.75 4.11
CA VAL A 53 10.42 16.59 3.13
C VAL A 53 9.56 17.83 2.89
N SER A 54 10.14 19.01 3.03
CA SER A 54 9.49 20.30 2.83
C SER A 54 9.70 20.83 1.42
N LYS A 55 10.87 20.58 0.82
CA LYS A 55 11.21 21.09 -0.51
C LYS A 55 12.19 20.18 -1.23
N LEU A 56 11.97 20.06 -2.54
CA LEU A 56 12.90 19.47 -3.50
C LEU A 56 13.25 20.55 -4.54
N PHE A 57 14.53 20.70 -4.84
CA PHE A 57 14.99 21.55 -5.93
C PHE A 57 16.31 21.03 -6.48
N ARG A 58 16.65 21.45 -7.70
CA ARG A 58 17.85 20.99 -8.39
C ARG A 58 18.97 22.01 -8.18
N GLU A 59 20.17 21.51 -7.87
CA GLU A 59 21.39 22.30 -7.77
C GLU A 59 22.50 21.57 -8.53
N GLY A 60 22.85 22.11 -9.70
CA GLY A 60 23.71 21.43 -10.68
C GLY A 60 23.12 20.08 -11.10
N ASP A 61 23.90 19.02 -10.90
CA ASP A 61 23.53 17.65 -11.26
C ASP A 61 22.79 16.88 -10.15
N LYS A 62 22.67 17.46 -8.94
CA LYS A 62 22.03 16.85 -7.78
C LYS A 62 20.62 17.39 -7.55
N VAL A 63 19.81 16.62 -6.83
CA VAL A 63 18.53 17.05 -6.26
C VAL A 63 18.73 17.26 -4.77
N VAL A 64 18.56 18.50 -4.32
CA VAL A 64 18.65 18.87 -2.91
C VAL A 64 17.32 18.57 -2.23
N VAL A 65 17.38 17.74 -1.18
CA VAL A 65 16.24 17.32 -0.37
C VAL A 65 16.27 18.05 0.97
N LYS A 66 15.35 18.99 1.19
CA LYS A 66 15.16 19.66 2.48
C LYS A 66 14.04 19.02 3.26
N GLY A 67 14.32 18.62 4.48
CA GLY A 67 13.33 18.07 5.40
C GLY A 67 13.66 18.40 6.85
N ALA A 68 12.88 17.85 7.75
CA ALA A 68 13.17 17.88 9.17
C ALA A 68 13.48 16.47 9.66
N ASP A 69 14.46 16.34 10.55
CA ASP A 69 14.56 15.20 11.44
C ASP A 69 13.99 15.62 12.80
N THR A 70 12.77 15.17 13.05
CA THR A 70 12.00 15.46 14.26
C THR A 70 12.56 14.76 15.49
N LEU A 71 13.40 13.72 15.35
CA LEU A 71 14.05 13.07 16.49
C LEU A 71 15.23 13.90 17.01
N SER A 72 16.02 14.48 16.11
CA SER A 72 17.09 15.41 16.49
C SER A 72 16.65 16.86 16.64
N GLY A 73 15.45 17.21 16.14
CA GLY A 73 14.93 18.58 16.12
C GLY A 73 15.63 19.49 15.10
N ARG A 74 16.34 18.92 14.11
CA ARG A 74 17.15 19.67 13.15
C ARG A 74 16.54 19.62 11.75
N MET A 75 16.80 20.67 10.99
CA MET A 75 16.61 20.62 9.55
C MET A 75 17.72 19.78 8.92
N VAL A 76 17.35 18.97 7.94
CA VAL A 76 18.27 18.10 7.21
C VAL A 76 18.24 18.49 5.73
N GLU A 77 19.41 18.54 5.13
CA GLU A 77 19.64 18.82 3.72
C GLU A 77 20.50 17.69 3.15
N ILE A 78 20.01 17.02 2.10
CA ILE A 78 20.68 15.89 1.46
C ILE A 78 20.79 16.16 -0.04
N ASP A 79 22.01 16.11 -0.57
CA ASP A 79 22.28 16.15 -2.00
C ASP A 79 22.15 14.74 -2.58
N ALA A 80 21.04 14.47 -3.26
CA ALA A 80 20.72 13.17 -3.81
C ALA A 80 20.98 13.10 -5.32
N ASP A 81 21.56 12.00 -5.79
CA ASP A 81 21.61 11.66 -7.23
C ASP A 81 20.23 11.30 -7.80
N LEU A 82 19.38 10.71 -6.95
CA LEU A 82 18.04 10.27 -7.30
C LEU A 82 17.11 10.40 -6.10
N VAL A 83 15.92 10.95 -6.34
CA VAL A 83 14.84 10.99 -5.35
C VAL A 83 13.73 10.06 -5.82
N VAL A 84 13.32 9.14 -4.95
CA VAL A 84 12.23 8.19 -5.21
C VAL A 84 11.04 8.54 -4.34
N THR A 85 9.88 8.79 -4.96
CA THR A 85 8.64 9.04 -4.23
C THR A 85 7.92 7.73 -3.93
N ALA A 86 7.75 7.44 -2.64
CA ALA A 86 6.97 6.30 -2.16
C ALA A 86 5.46 6.61 -2.33
N ASN A 87 4.95 6.46 -3.55
CA ASN A 87 3.58 6.84 -3.90
C ASN A 87 2.52 5.94 -3.23
N ALA A 88 1.35 6.52 -3.01
CA ALA A 88 0.19 5.82 -2.50
C ALA A 88 -0.42 4.89 -3.55
N VAL A 89 -1.11 3.84 -3.07
CA VAL A 89 -1.97 3.01 -3.91
C VAL A 89 -3.29 3.75 -4.08
N VAL A 90 -3.75 3.88 -5.32
CA VAL A 90 -5.04 4.47 -5.68
C VAL A 90 -5.90 3.43 -6.39
N PRO A 91 -7.24 3.61 -6.40
CA PRO A 91 -8.13 2.76 -7.17
C PRO A 91 -7.74 2.72 -8.66
N ARG A 92 -7.98 1.57 -9.29
CA ARG A 92 -7.69 1.37 -10.71
C ARG A 92 -8.55 2.31 -11.57
N LEU A 93 -7.97 2.84 -12.65
CA LEU A 93 -8.74 3.53 -13.69
C LEU A 93 -9.84 2.60 -14.24
N GLY A 94 -11.09 3.06 -14.18
CA GLY A 94 -12.27 2.31 -14.61
C GLY A 94 -12.99 1.54 -13.49
N SER A 95 -12.50 1.55 -12.24
CA SER A 95 -13.21 0.92 -11.11
C SER A 95 -14.64 1.42 -10.97
N ARG A 96 -14.89 2.73 -11.17
CA ARG A 96 -16.24 3.32 -11.14
C ARG A 96 -17.17 2.76 -12.23
N GLY A 97 -16.64 2.47 -13.42
CA GLY A 97 -17.40 1.84 -14.49
C GLY A 97 -17.79 0.40 -14.14
N VAL A 98 -16.88 -0.34 -13.50
CA VAL A 98 -17.16 -1.69 -12.99
C VAL A 98 -18.19 -1.67 -11.88
N ALA A 99 -18.08 -0.73 -10.93
CA ALA A 99 -19.08 -0.54 -9.88
C ALA A 99 -20.47 -0.24 -10.46
N ALA A 100 -20.57 0.70 -11.41
CA ALA A 100 -21.84 1.02 -12.05
C ALA A 100 -22.42 -0.17 -12.83
N MET A 101 -21.58 -0.94 -13.52
CA MET A 101 -22.01 -2.12 -14.29
C MET A 101 -22.53 -3.25 -13.38
N LEU A 102 -21.91 -3.45 -12.22
CA LEU A 102 -22.21 -4.55 -11.31
C LEU A 102 -23.11 -4.14 -10.13
N GLY A 103 -23.39 -2.85 -9.95
CA GLY A 103 -24.14 -2.31 -8.82
C GLY A 103 -23.37 -2.31 -7.50
N LEU A 104 -22.05 -2.12 -7.52
CA LEU A 104 -21.20 -2.19 -6.32
C LEU A 104 -21.09 -0.85 -5.62
N ASP A 105 -21.06 -0.90 -4.29
CA ASP A 105 -20.72 0.26 -3.47
C ASP A 105 -19.21 0.54 -3.49
N MET A 106 -18.88 1.82 -3.32
CA MET A 106 -17.52 2.32 -3.28
C MET A 106 -17.38 3.33 -2.14
N ASP A 107 -16.19 3.38 -1.52
CA ASP A 107 -15.88 4.45 -0.58
C ASP A 107 -15.63 5.78 -1.32
N GLU A 108 -15.60 6.88 -0.56
CA GLU A 108 -15.32 8.21 -1.10
C GLU A 108 -13.83 8.61 -0.97
N ALA A 109 -12.93 7.65 -0.71
CA ALA A 109 -11.56 7.94 -0.26
C ALA A 109 -10.64 8.54 -1.34
N ALA A 110 -11.02 8.51 -2.61
CA ALA A 110 -10.16 8.92 -3.73
C ALA A 110 -10.71 10.05 -4.61
N GLY A 111 -11.50 10.97 -4.03
CA GLY A 111 -11.95 12.21 -4.69
C GLY A 111 -12.59 11.95 -6.06
N ASP A 112 -12.14 12.65 -7.09
CA ASP A 112 -12.70 12.57 -8.45
C ASP A 112 -12.60 11.19 -9.12
N LEU A 113 -11.66 10.34 -8.68
CA LEU A 113 -11.46 8.99 -9.24
C LEU A 113 -12.49 7.96 -8.72
N GLY A 114 -13.20 8.28 -7.62
CA GLY A 114 -13.99 7.31 -6.86
C GLY A 114 -13.09 6.34 -6.08
N GLY A 115 -13.55 5.91 -4.91
CA GLY A 115 -12.77 5.15 -3.95
C GLY A 115 -12.52 3.67 -4.28
N PHE A 116 -12.26 2.87 -3.25
CA PHE A 116 -12.19 1.42 -3.41
C PHE A 116 -13.58 0.79 -3.31
N PHE A 117 -13.74 -0.45 -3.77
CA PHE A 117 -15.01 -1.16 -3.53
C PHE A 117 -15.17 -1.42 -2.04
N THR A 118 -16.40 -1.32 -1.55
CA THR A 118 -16.72 -1.61 -0.14
C THR A 118 -17.36 -2.98 -0.01
N ALA A 119 -17.01 -3.66 1.09
CA ALA A 119 -17.70 -4.89 1.46
C ALA A 119 -19.09 -4.57 2.02
N ASP A 120 -20.01 -5.52 1.91
CA ASP A 120 -21.34 -5.49 2.54
C ASP A 120 -21.27 -5.24 4.05
N ASN A 121 -20.33 -5.93 4.71
CA ASN A 121 -19.99 -5.66 6.10
C ASN A 121 -18.52 -6.02 6.33
N GLU A 122 -17.70 -5.05 6.73
CA GLU A 122 -16.25 -5.24 6.86
C GLU A 122 -15.88 -6.31 7.91
N GLU A 123 -16.64 -6.41 8.99
CA GLU A 123 -16.29 -7.33 10.09
C GLU A 123 -16.84 -8.73 9.89
N LEU A 124 -18.10 -8.84 9.46
CA LEU A 124 -18.80 -10.12 9.33
C LEU A 124 -18.64 -10.73 7.94
N ASN A 125 -18.47 -9.89 6.91
CA ASN A 125 -18.53 -10.31 5.51
C ASN A 125 -17.54 -9.56 4.60
N PRO A 126 -16.24 -9.48 4.94
CA PRO A 126 -15.26 -8.59 4.28
C PRO A 126 -15.01 -8.85 2.79
N LEU A 127 -15.53 -9.96 2.25
CA LEU A 127 -15.28 -10.41 0.89
C LEU A 127 -16.54 -10.45 0.03
N ALA A 128 -17.71 -10.12 0.56
CA ALA A 128 -18.92 -10.00 -0.23
C ALA A 128 -19.22 -8.53 -0.50
N SER A 129 -19.70 -8.24 -1.70
CA SER A 129 -20.32 -6.94 -1.98
C SER A 129 -21.79 -6.93 -1.53
N CYS A 130 -22.42 -5.76 -1.61
CA CYS A 130 -23.87 -5.59 -1.46
C CYS A 130 -24.68 -6.38 -2.51
N VAL A 131 -24.05 -6.84 -3.60
CA VAL A 131 -24.70 -7.59 -4.68
C VAL A 131 -24.51 -9.08 -4.49
N ALA A 132 -25.63 -9.80 -4.41
CA ALA A 132 -25.63 -11.24 -4.20
C ALA A 132 -24.90 -11.98 -5.33
N GLY A 133 -23.93 -12.81 -4.96
CA GLY A 133 -23.10 -13.57 -5.91
C GLY A 133 -21.88 -12.82 -6.45
N VAL A 134 -21.70 -11.54 -6.10
CA VAL A 134 -20.49 -10.78 -6.40
C VAL A 134 -19.61 -10.67 -5.17
N PHE A 135 -18.36 -11.14 -5.30
CA PHE A 135 -17.37 -11.17 -4.24
C PHE A 135 -16.17 -10.30 -4.58
N LEU A 136 -15.51 -9.79 -3.55
CA LEU A 136 -14.42 -8.84 -3.62
C LEU A 136 -13.15 -9.47 -3.04
N ALA A 137 -12.00 -9.16 -3.63
CA ALA A 137 -10.70 -9.62 -3.15
C ALA A 137 -9.58 -8.69 -3.60
N GLY A 138 -8.51 -8.67 -2.81
CA GLY A 138 -7.27 -8.01 -3.18
C GLY A 138 -7.36 -6.49 -3.10
N ALA A 139 -6.44 -5.81 -3.79
CA ALA A 139 -6.30 -4.35 -3.73
C ALA A 139 -7.53 -3.56 -4.22
N ALA A 140 -8.54 -4.24 -4.78
CA ALA A 140 -9.81 -3.63 -5.13
C ALA A 140 -10.61 -3.13 -3.92
N LEU A 141 -10.38 -3.72 -2.73
CA LEU A 141 -10.94 -3.33 -1.42
C LEU A 141 -10.07 -2.29 -0.68
N GLY A 142 -8.98 -1.81 -1.27
CA GLY A 142 -8.05 -0.88 -0.59
C GLY A 142 -6.60 -1.37 -0.58
N PRO A 143 -5.65 -0.50 -0.19
CA PRO A 143 -4.22 -0.80 -0.17
C PRO A 143 -3.91 -2.00 0.73
N LYS A 144 -3.21 -3.00 0.19
CA LYS A 144 -2.81 -4.21 0.92
C LYS A 144 -1.61 -4.87 0.30
N ASP A 145 -1.01 -5.79 1.03
CA ASP A 145 0.13 -6.56 0.56
C ASP A 145 -0.28 -7.86 -0.16
N ILE A 146 0.73 -8.59 -0.63
CA ILE A 146 0.53 -9.84 -1.38
C ILE A 146 -0.07 -10.93 -0.49
N PRO A 147 0.45 -11.23 0.73
CA PRO A 147 -0.15 -12.21 1.63
C PRO A 147 -1.63 -11.96 1.90
N GLU A 148 -2.02 -10.73 2.25
CA GLU A 148 -3.41 -10.37 2.48
C GLU A 148 -4.27 -10.57 1.23
N THR A 149 -3.76 -10.18 0.06
CA THR A 149 -4.44 -10.36 -1.23
C THR A 149 -4.71 -11.84 -1.52
N VAL A 150 -3.73 -12.71 -1.28
CA VAL A 150 -3.87 -14.16 -1.50
C VAL A 150 -4.87 -14.78 -0.52
N ALA A 151 -4.84 -14.35 0.76
CA ALA A 151 -5.81 -14.79 1.76
C ALA A 151 -7.24 -14.40 1.36
N GLN A 152 -7.46 -13.15 0.95
CA GLN A 152 -8.76 -12.69 0.49
C GLN A 152 -9.23 -13.42 -0.78
N ALA A 153 -8.35 -13.63 -1.76
CA ALA A 153 -8.69 -14.36 -2.98
C ALA A 153 -9.15 -15.79 -2.67
N SER A 154 -8.45 -16.48 -1.76
CA SER A 154 -8.82 -17.82 -1.29
C SER A 154 -10.17 -17.82 -0.57
N GLY A 155 -10.42 -16.82 0.29
CA GLY A 155 -11.70 -16.67 0.99
C GLY A 155 -12.87 -16.37 0.04
N ALA A 156 -12.65 -15.55 -0.99
CA ALA A 156 -13.66 -15.26 -2.01
C ALA A 156 -14.00 -16.53 -2.81
N ALA A 157 -12.99 -17.30 -3.22
CA ALA A 157 -13.20 -18.59 -3.89
C ALA A 157 -14.00 -19.57 -3.02
N ALA A 158 -13.71 -19.65 -1.72
CA ALA A 158 -14.47 -20.50 -0.80
C ALA A 158 -15.95 -20.07 -0.67
N LYS A 159 -16.24 -18.77 -0.67
CA LYS A 159 -17.62 -18.25 -0.67
C LYS A 159 -18.35 -18.59 -1.96
N VAL A 160 -17.68 -18.49 -3.10
CA VAL A 160 -18.22 -18.91 -4.41
C VAL A 160 -18.53 -20.41 -4.40
N LEU A 161 -17.63 -21.27 -3.91
CA LEU A 161 -17.87 -22.71 -3.80
C LEU A 161 -19.06 -23.04 -2.88
N LYS A 162 -19.22 -22.31 -1.76
CA LYS A 162 -20.36 -22.44 -0.86
C LYS A 162 -21.69 -22.09 -1.55
N MET A 163 -21.67 -21.14 -2.48
CA MET A 163 -22.85 -20.78 -3.29
C MET A 163 -23.24 -21.93 -4.24
N PHE A 164 -22.27 -22.54 -4.91
CA PHE A 164 -22.53 -23.64 -5.86
C PHE A 164 -22.92 -24.96 -5.20
N THR A 165 -22.37 -25.28 -4.04
CA THR A 165 -22.66 -26.53 -3.31
C THR A 165 -24.09 -26.63 -2.78
N LYS A 166 -24.79 -25.50 -2.59
CA LYS A 166 -26.17 -25.50 -2.05
C LYS A 166 -27.26 -25.83 -3.08
N GLY A 167 -26.96 -25.98 -4.38
CA GLY A 167 -27.90 -26.41 -5.42
C GLY A 167 -29.13 -25.51 -5.64
N LYS A 168 -29.31 -24.43 -4.87
CA LYS A 168 -30.36 -23.43 -4.98
C LYS A 168 -29.72 -22.05 -5.09
N ARG A 169 -30.11 -21.31 -6.15
CA ARG A 169 -29.79 -19.88 -6.26
C ARG A 169 -30.27 -19.16 -4.99
N PRO A 170 -29.48 -18.27 -4.38
CA PRO A 170 -30.05 -17.28 -3.48
C PRO A 170 -31.09 -16.50 -4.28
N ALA A 171 -32.32 -16.41 -3.77
CA ALA A 171 -33.38 -15.67 -4.42
C ALA A 171 -32.92 -14.22 -4.61
N ALA A 172 -33.03 -13.70 -5.82
CA ALA A 172 -32.94 -12.26 -6.07
C ALA A 172 -34.15 -11.64 -5.35
N GLY A 173 -33.90 -10.97 -4.24
CA GLY A 173 -34.85 -10.10 -3.55
C GLY A 173 -34.64 -8.68 -3.99
#